data_AF-A0A565A820-F1
#
_entry.id   AF-A0A565A820-F1
#
_cell.length_a   1.000
_cell.length_b   1.000
_cell.length_c   1.000
_cell.angle_alpha   90.00
_cell.angle_beta   90.00
_cell.angle_gamma   90.00
#
_symmetry.space_group_name_H-M   'P 1'
#
loop_
_entity.id
_entity.type
_entity.pdbx_description
1 polymer ?
#
loop_
_entity_poly.entity_id
_entity_poly.type
_entity_poly.pdbx_seq_one_letter_code
_entity_poly.pdbx_strand_id
1 'polypeptide(L)'
;SKLDCYCEKKVFDKILYIKELSEKVNNDKKRFKKIFLKKYGIGLILFSLIPAIGFILPILFGVGSWGDGVFPVCSTDGHTQDNAISGCNKWHKFQMEEYTKYINPLNSIFSFTMIIIILTFLFYIIIKLIKYEKLKAGKGKMNLMDYCRFCKDVFI
;
A
#
# COMPACT_ATOMS: atom_id res chain seq x y z
N SER A 1 -25.67 11.67 -0.20
CA SER A 1 -25.81 11.53 1.27
C SER A 1 -25.06 12.61 2.01
N LYS A 2 -25.56 13.08 3.16
CA LYS A 2 -24.92 14.11 4.01
C LYS A 2 -23.47 13.77 4.41
N LEU A 3 -23.19 12.49 4.64
CA LEU A 3 -21.85 11.98 5.00
C LEU A 3 -20.79 12.16 3.90
N ASP A 4 -21.14 11.91 2.63
CA ASP A 4 -20.20 12.08 1.52
C ASP A 4 -19.82 13.56 1.33
N CYS A 5 -20.79 14.46 1.49
CA CYS A 5 -20.56 15.91 1.46
C CYS A 5 -19.63 16.36 2.60
N TYR A 6 -19.81 15.81 3.81
CA TYR A 6 -18.94 16.11 4.94
C TYR A 6 -17.50 15.61 4.74
N CYS A 7 -17.34 14.37 4.28
CA CYS A 7 -16.03 13.81 3.96
C CYS A 7 -15.32 14.59 2.85
N GLU A 8 -16.05 14.97 1.79
CA GLU A 8 -15.51 15.79 0.71
C GLU A 8 -15.04 17.16 1.21
N LYS A 9 -15.84 17.84 2.03
CA LYS A 9 -15.44 19.12 2.65
C LYS A 9 -14.13 18.95 3.43
N LYS A 10 -14.03 17.90 4.25
CA LYS A 10 -12.82 17.64 5.06
C LYS A 10 -11.59 17.37 4.21
N VAL A 11 -11.74 16.72 3.05
CA VAL A 11 -10.65 16.52 2.08
C VAL A 11 -10.26 17.86 1.45
N PHE A 12 -11.22 18.68 1.04
CA PHE A 12 -10.96 19.99 0.44
C PHE A 12 -10.29 20.96 1.41
N ASP A 13 -10.71 20.98 2.67
CA ASP A 13 -10.08 21.78 3.72
C ASP A 13 -8.60 21.39 3.90
N LYS A 14 -8.27 20.08 3.81
CA LYS A 14 -6.87 19.62 3.84
C LYS A 14 -6.10 20.04 2.59
N ILE A 15 -6.71 20.03 1.42
CA ILE A 15 -6.09 20.49 0.17
C ILE A 15 -5.77 21.98 0.25
N LEU A 16 -6.73 22.79 0.73
CA LEU A 16 -6.56 24.22 0.93
C LEU A 16 -5.40 24.50 1.91
N TYR A 17 -5.37 23.81 3.05
CA TYR A 17 -4.27 23.93 4.01
C TYR A 17 -2.90 23.62 3.39
N ILE A 18 -2.82 22.59 2.54
CA ILE A 18 -1.56 22.25 1.86
C ILE A 18 -1.14 23.36 0.88
N LYS A 19 -2.10 23.99 0.20
CA LYS A 19 -1.85 25.11 -0.72
C LYS A 19 -1.38 26.36 0.02
N GLU A 20 -2.06 26.75 1.09
CA GLU A 20 -1.64 27.85 1.97
C GLU A 20 -0.25 27.60 2.57
N LEU A 21 0.02 26.35 2.95
CA LEU A 21 1.34 25.97 3.42
C LEU A 21 2.39 26.21 2.32
N SER A 22 2.14 25.76 1.07
CA SER A 22 3.04 25.99 -0.07
C SER A 22 3.34 27.47 -0.29
N GLU A 23 2.31 28.31 -0.26
CA GLU A 23 2.44 29.76 -0.40
C GLU A 23 3.28 30.37 0.73
N LYS A 24 3.05 29.95 1.99
CA LYS A 24 3.84 30.39 3.15
C LYS A 24 5.32 29.98 3.08
N VAL A 25 5.63 28.89 2.36
CA VAL A 25 7.02 28.47 2.11
C VAL A 25 7.62 29.14 0.87
N ASN A 26 6.98 30.19 0.33
CA ASN A 26 7.37 30.88 -0.92
C ASN A 26 7.53 29.92 -2.11
N ASN A 27 6.72 28.85 -2.17
CA ASN A 27 6.78 27.83 -3.21
C ASN A 27 8.16 27.15 -3.36
N ASP A 28 9.00 27.21 -2.32
CA ASP A 28 10.25 26.46 -2.28
C ASP A 28 9.93 24.96 -2.19
N LYS A 29 10.10 24.27 -3.33
CA LYS A 29 9.81 22.83 -3.46
C LYS A 29 10.61 21.99 -2.45
N LYS A 30 11.86 22.33 -2.15
CA LYS A 30 12.71 21.57 -1.22
C LYS A 30 12.21 21.74 0.21
N ARG A 31 11.94 22.98 0.63
CA ARG A 31 11.49 23.31 1.98
C ARG A 31 10.08 22.78 2.22
N PHE A 32 9.18 22.90 1.25
CA PHE A 32 7.83 22.31 1.31
C PHE A 32 7.88 20.79 1.45
N LYS A 33 8.67 20.08 0.61
CA LYS A 33 8.82 18.61 0.71
C LYS A 33 9.34 18.18 2.08
N LYS A 34 10.29 18.93 2.66
CA LYS A 34 10.82 18.65 4.01
C LYS A 34 9.75 18.80 5.09
N ILE A 35 8.93 19.85 5.04
CA ILE A 35 7.84 20.07 5.99
C ILE A 35 6.76 18.99 5.82
N PHE A 36 6.38 18.69 4.58
CA PHE A 36 5.39 17.67 4.25
C PHE A 36 5.83 16.29 4.73
N LEU A 37 7.07 15.88 4.45
CA LEU A 37 7.62 14.60 4.93
C LEU A 37 7.74 14.57 6.45
N LYS A 38 8.09 15.67 7.11
CA LYS A 38 8.13 15.72 8.58
C LYS A 38 6.75 15.54 9.21
N LYS A 39 5.69 16.05 8.57
CA LYS A 39 4.31 16.00 9.10
C LYS A 39 3.55 14.73 8.72
N TYR A 40 3.67 14.29 7.47
CA TYR A 40 2.89 13.18 6.91
C TYR A 40 3.75 11.99 6.47
N GLY A 41 5.07 12.18 6.32
CA GLY A 41 5.96 11.16 5.77
C GLY A 41 6.00 9.89 6.60
N ILE A 42 6.13 9.97 7.93
CA ILE A 42 6.16 8.78 8.79
C ILE A 42 4.87 7.95 8.66
N GLY A 43 3.70 8.60 8.63
CA GLY A 43 2.42 7.92 8.48
C GLY A 43 2.28 7.25 7.11
N LEU A 44 2.70 7.92 6.04
CA LEU A 44 2.67 7.35 4.68
C LEU A 44 3.63 6.17 4.53
N ILE A 45 4.83 6.26 5.10
CA ILE A 45 5.81 5.17 5.11
C ILE A 45 5.19 3.96 5.82
N LEU A 46 4.71 4.13 7.04
CA LEU A 46 4.09 3.05 7.80
C LEU A 46 2.89 2.43 7.07
N PHE A 47 2.03 3.27 6.48
CA PHE A 47 0.87 2.80 5.70
C PHE A 47 1.28 1.97 4.48
N SER A 48 2.35 2.37 3.78
CA SER A 48 2.89 1.63 2.64
C SER A 48 3.56 0.31 3.02
N LEU A 49 4.01 0.17 4.27
CA LEU A 49 4.65 -1.05 4.78
C LEU A 49 3.63 -2.11 5.21
N ILE A 50 2.35 -1.78 5.40
CA ILE A 50 1.36 -2.74 5.89
C ILE A 50 1.23 -3.99 4.99
N PRO A 51 1.14 -3.86 3.65
CA PRO A 51 1.11 -5.03 2.77
C PRO A 51 2.39 -5.87 2.82
N ALA A 52 3.54 -5.26 3.18
CA ALA A 52 4.82 -5.95 3.27
C ALA A 52 4.82 -7.06 4.35
N ILE A 53 3.99 -6.91 5.39
CA ILE A 53 3.78 -7.93 6.43
C ILE A 53 3.27 -9.23 5.80
N GLY A 54 2.48 -9.13 4.73
CA GLY A 54 1.99 -10.28 3.97
C GLY A 54 3.08 -11.06 3.23
N PHE A 55 4.30 -10.55 3.10
CA PHE A 55 5.40 -11.27 2.45
C PHE A 55 6.28 -12.06 3.42
N ILE A 56 6.05 -11.94 4.74
CA ILE A 56 6.87 -12.59 5.77
C ILE A 56 6.86 -14.12 5.62
N LEU A 57 5.70 -14.73 5.37
CA LEU A 57 5.58 -16.18 5.24
C LEU A 57 6.30 -16.76 4.01
N PRO A 58 6.12 -16.21 2.79
CA PRO A 58 6.95 -16.57 1.64
C PRO A 58 8.45 -16.49 1.90
N ILE A 59 8.92 -15.49 2.65
CA ILE A 59 10.35 -15.30 2.95
C ILE A 59 10.86 -16.35 3.93
N LEU A 60 10.06 -16.71 4.94
CA LEU A 60 10.46 -17.67 5.98
C LEU A 60 10.53 -19.09 5.44
N PHE A 61 9.51 -19.53 4.71
CA PHE A 61 9.34 -20.93 4.31
C PHE A 61 9.67 -21.20 2.84
N GLY A 62 9.86 -20.15 2.05
CA GLY A 62 10.09 -20.26 0.62
C GLY A 62 8.80 -20.49 -0.15
N VAL A 63 8.86 -20.21 -1.44
CA VAL A 63 7.80 -20.51 -2.40
C VAL A 63 8.47 -21.23 -3.56
N GLY A 64 7.89 -22.33 -4.04
CA GLY A 64 8.55 -23.21 -5.00
C GLY A 64 9.10 -22.51 -6.25
N SER A 65 8.52 -21.37 -6.67
CA SER A 65 9.01 -20.57 -7.80
C SER A 65 10.04 -19.51 -7.43
N TRP A 66 10.17 -19.13 -6.17
CA TRP A 66 11.03 -18.04 -5.68
C TRP A 66 12.27 -18.53 -4.92
N GLY A 67 12.36 -19.84 -4.67
CA GLY A 67 13.47 -20.48 -3.98
C GLY A 67 13.15 -20.81 -2.52
N ASP A 68 14.15 -21.41 -1.88
CA ASP A 68 14.06 -21.83 -0.48
C ASP A 68 13.98 -20.61 0.45
N GLY A 69 13.20 -20.75 1.52
CA GLY A 69 13.08 -19.72 2.54
C GLY A 69 14.28 -19.65 3.46
N VAL A 70 14.24 -18.69 4.39
CA VAL A 70 15.25 -18.55 5.45
C VAL A 70 15.38 -19.83 6.28
N PHE A 71 14.27 -20.55 6.50
CA PHE A 71 14.30 -21.83 7.19
C PHE A 71 14.58 -22.97 6.21
N PRO A 72 15.64 -23.78 6.45
CA PRO A 72 15.92 -24.93 5.61
C PRO A 72 14.84 -25.99 5.84
N VAL A 73 13.99 -26.18 4.84
CA VAL A 73 12.97 -27.22 4.83
C VAL A 73 13.60 -28.53 4.36
N CYS A 74 13.25 -29.64 5.01
CA CYS A 74 13.67 -30.98 4.62
C CYS A 74 12.87 -31.43 3.38
N SER A 75 13.57 -31.60 2.26
CA SER A 75 12.99 -32.07 0.99
C SER A 75 13.27 -33.56 0.72
N THR A 76 13.84 -34.29 1.68
CA THR A 76 14.24 -35.70 1.52
C THR A 76 13.04 -36.64 1.67
N ASP A 77 12.83 -37.51 0.69
CA ASP A 77 11.82 -38.57 0.76
C ASP A 77 12.11 -39.56 1.90
N GLY A 78 11.08 -39.92 2.66
CA GLY A 78 11.18 -40.82 3.83
C GLY A 78 11.23 -40.11 5.19
N HIS A 79 11.44 -38.79 5.23
CA HIS A 79 11.37 -37.98 6.46
C HIS A 79 9.93 -37.47 6.72
N THR A 80 8.95 -38.35 6.58
CA THR A 80 7.51 -38.03 6.64
C THR A 80 6.87 -38.36 7.99
N GLN A 81 7.61 -39.00 8.91
CA GLN A 81 7.11 -39.44 10.22
C GLN A 81 8.17 -39.24 11.31
N ASP A 82 7.72 -39.05 12.55
CA ASP A 82 8.53 -38.72 13.74
C ASP A 82 9.67 -39.73 14.00
N ASN A 83 9.44 -40.98 13.59
CA ASN A 83 10.34 -42.11 13.84
C ASN A 83 11.56 -42.14 12.92
N ALA A 84 11.57 -41.37 11.83
CA ALA A 84 12.66 -41.31 10.84
C ALA A 84 13.64 -40.14 11.07
N ILE A 85 13.51 -39.42 12.19
CA ILE A 85 14.15 -38.11 12.40
C ILE A 85 15.58 -38.18 12.94
N SER A 86 16.10 -39.35 13.34
CA SER A 86 17.42 -39.47 13.97
C SER A 86 18.54 -38.93 13.05
N GLY A 87 18.95 -37.67 13.27
CA GLY A 87 20.02 -37.00 12.53
C GLY A 87 19.62 -35.84 11.61
N CYS A 88 18.33 -35.46 11.50
CA CYS A 88 17.89 -34.36 10.63
C CYS A 88 17.54 -33.08 11.40
N ASN A 89 18.35 -32.02 11.28
CA ASN A 89 18.14 -30.73 11.94
C ASN A 89 17.35 -29.71 11.09
N LYS A 90 16.71 -30.14 9.98
CA LYS A 90 15.90 -29.28 9.10
C LYS A 90 14.45 -29.26 9.54
N TRP A 91 13.68 -28.25 9.11
CA TRP A 91 12.24 -28.20 9.36
C TRP A 91 11.49 -29.19 8.47
N HIS A 92 10.61 -30.00 9.05
CA HIS A 92 9.89 -31.00 8.29
C HIS A 92 8.51 -30.51 7.83
N LYS A 93 8.17 -30.84 6.58
CA LYS A 93 6.94 -30.36 5.94
C LYS A 93 5.66 -30.79 6.67
N PHE A 94 5.62 -32.01 7.22
CA PHE A 94 4.45 -32.55 7.94
C PHE A 94 4.13 -31.76 9.23
N GLN A 95 5.13 -31.19 9.89
CA GLN A 95 4.93 -30.35 11.10
C GLN A 95 4.24 -29.03 10.75
N MET A 96 4.37 -28.58 9.50
CA MET A 96 3.88 -27.29 9.00
C MET A 96 2.69 -27.44 8.04
N GLU A 97 2.26 -28.66 7.75
CA GLU A 97 1.34 -28.95 6.64
C GLU A 97 -0.07 -28.41 6.92
N GLU A 98 -0.58 -28.58 8.14
CA GLU A 98 -1.86 -27.99 8.55
C GLU A 98 -1.80 -26.47 8.63
N TYR A 99 -0.71 -25.92 9.18
CA TYR A 99 -0.53 -24.48 9.34
C TYR A 99 -0.43 -23.77 7.98
N THR A 100 0.40 -24.28 7.08
CA THR A 100 0.62 -23.67 5.75
C THR A 100 -0.61 -23.76 4.86
N LYS A 101 -1.46 -24.79 5.01
CA LYS A 101 -2.69 -24.98 4.22
C LYS A 101 -3.70 -23.85 4.40
N TYR A 102 -3.86 -23.33 5.62
CA TYR A 102 -4.83 -22.26 5.90
C TYR A 102 -4.19 -20.88 5.97
N ILE A 103 -2.99 -20.75 6.55
CA ILE A 103 -2.37 -19.45 6.78
C ILE A 103 -1.88 -18.83 5.46
N ASN A 104 -1.30 -19.60 4.55
CA ASN A 104 -0.79 -19.07 3.27
C ASN A 104 -1.89 -18.39 2.42
N PRO A 105 -3.04 -19.03 2.14
CA PRO A 105 -4.10 -18.37 1.37
C PRO A 105 -4.68 -17.16 2.11
N LEU A 106 -4.89 -17.23 3.43
CA LEU A 106 -5.38 -16.10 4.22
C LEU A 106 -4.45 -14.89 4.16
N ASN A 107 -3.15 -15.13 4.32
CA ASN A 107 -2.13 -14.10 4.27
C ASN A 107 -1.99 -13.49 2.86
N SER A 108 -2.11 -14.31 1.81
CA SER A 108 -2.17 -13.86 0.43
C SER A 108 -3.38 -12.95 0.19
N ILE A 109 -4.58 -13.38 0.59
CA ILE A 109 -5.82 -12.58 0.50
C ILE A 109 -5.69 -11.27 1.26
N PHE A 110 -5.13 -11.29 2.47
CA PHE A 110 -4.88 -10.10 3.26
C PHE A 110 -3.96 -9.12 2.52
N SER A 111 -2.82 -9.60 2.01
CA SER A 111 -1.87 -8.77 1.27
C SER A 111 -2.52 -8.09 0.06
N PHE A 112 -3.20 -8.86 -0.80
CA PHE A 112 -3.89 -8.31 -1.97
C PHE A 112 -4.99 -7.32 -1.59
N THR A 113 -5.76 -7.62 -0.55
CA THR A 113 -6.84 -6.73 -0.07
C THR A 113 -6.27 -5.41 0.44
N MET A 114 -5.18 -5.43 1.21
CA MET A 114 -4.52 -4.21 1.69
C MET A 114 -3.95 -3.39 0.54
N ILE A 115 -3.36 -4.03 -0.47
CA ILE A 115 -2.90 -3.34 -1.69
C ILE A 115 -4.06 -2.64 -2.39
N ILE A 116 -5.19 -3.33 -2.58
CA ILE A 116 -6.39 -2.75 -3.21
C ILE A 116 -6.89 -1.56 -2.40
N ILE A 117 -6.99 -1.67 -1.07
CA ILE A 117 -7.43 -0.55 -0.20
C ILE A 117 -6.50 0.67 -0.36
N ILE A 118 -5.18 0.46 -0.37
CA ILE A 118 -4.21 1.55 -0.57
C ILE A 118 -4.41 2.21 -1.94
N LEU A 119 -4.53 1.41 -3.00
CA LEU A 119 -4.75 1.93 -4.35
C LEU A 119 -6.06 2.71 -4.45
N THR A 120 -7.16 2.17 -3.94
CA THR A 120 -8.46 2.86 -3.92
C THR A 120 -8.38 4.16 -3.14
N PHE A 121 -7.69 4.18 -2.00
CA PHE A 121 -7.49 5.39 -1.21
C PHE A 121 -6.67 6.46 -1.97
N LEU A 122 -5.60 6.06 -2.66
CA LEU A 122 -4.80 6.95 -3.50
C LEU A 122 -5.62 7.51 -4.67
N PHE A 123 -6.33 6.65 -5.39
CA PHE A 123 -7.22 7.08 -6.47
C PHE A 123 -8.31 8.04 -5.97
N TYR A 124 -8.89 7.77 -4.79
CA TYR A 124 -9.88 8.66 -4.18
C TYR A 124 -9.31 10.06 -3.90
N ILE A 125 -8.11 10.15 -3.32
CA ILE A 125 -7.44 11.44 -3.07
C ILE A 125 -7.22 12.19 -4.38
N ILE A 126 -6.72 11.51 -5.43
CA ILE A 126 -6.46 12.11 -6.73
C ILE A 126 -7.78 12.64 -7.33
N ILE A 127 -8.83 11.82 -7.38
CA ILE A 127 -10.15 12.22 -7.91
C ILE A 127 -10.68 13.47 -7.19
N LYS A 128 -10.59 13.50 -5.84
CA LYS A 128 -11.04 14.66 -5.06
C LYS A 128 -10.15 15.89 -5.27
N LEU A 129 -8.83 15.74 -5.41
CA LEU A 129 -7.91 16.83 -5.77
C LEU A 129 -8.28 17.47 -7.10
N ILE A 130 -8.55 16.67 -8.14
CA ILE A 130 -8.99 17.25 -9.42
C ILE A 130 -10.36 17.88 -9.28
N LYS A 131 -11.31 17.26 -8.56
CA LYS A 131 -12.63 17.86 -8.33
C LYS A 131 -12.49 19.25 -7.69
N TYR A 132 -11.60 19.40 -6.71
CA TYR A 132 -11.30 20.69 -6.08
C TYR A 132 -10.77 21.73 -7.08
N GLU A 133 -9.74 21.39 -7.87
CA GLU A 133 -9.17 22.34 -8.85
C GLU A 133 -10.18 22.69 -9.96
N LYS A 134 -11.03 21.74 -10.37
CA LYS A 134 -12.14 22.00 -11.32
C LYS A 134 -13.13 23.03 -10.77
N LEU A 135 -13.58 22.83 -9.52
CA LEU A 135 -14.48 23.77 -8.85
C LEU A 135 -13.84 25.14 -8.69
N LYS A 136 -12.55 25.19 -8.34
CA LYS A 136 -11.78 26.44 -8.25
C LYS A 136 -11.69 27.18 -9.59
N ALA A 137 -11.54 26.44 -10.70
CA ALA A 137 -11.45 26.99 -12.05
C ALA A 137 -12.84 27.25 -12.70
N GLY A 138 -13.95 27.00 -12.00
CA GLY A 138 -15.31 27.14 -12.53
C GLY A 138 -15.63 26.17 -13.67
N LYS A 139 -14.88 25.06 -13.80
CA LYS A 139 -15.04 24.10 -14.90
C LYS A 139 -15.96 22.95 -14.51
N GLY A 140 -16.91 22.64 -15.40
CA GLY A 140 -17.89 21.56 -15.22
C GLY A 140 -17.37 20.17 -15.61
N LYS A 141 -18.22 19.37 -16.26
CA LYS A 141 -17.85 18.03 -16.75
C LYS A 141 -16.83 18.17 -17.89
N MET A 142 -15.73 17.43 -17.82
CA MET A 142 -14.64 17.46 -18.80
C MET A 142 -14.32 16.04 -19.24
N ASN A 143 -13.98 15.85 -20.51
CA ASN A 143 -13.55 14.57 -21.04
C ASN A 143 -12.12 14.23 -20.57
N LEU A 144 -11.67 12.98 -20.72
CA LEU A 144 -10.33 12.52 -20.35
C LEU A 144 -9.21 13.34 -21.03
N MET A 145 -9.42 13.76 -22.27
CA MET A 145 -8.42 14.54 -23.01
C MET A 145 -8.29 15.98 -22.46
N ASP A 146 -9.43 16.62 -22.19
CA ASP A 146 -9.48 17.94 -21.54
C ASP A 146 -8.93 17.88 -20.11
N TYR A 147 -9.10 16.72 -19.45
CA TYR A 147 -8.57 16.45 -18.13
C TYR A 147 -7.05 16.40 -18.12
N CYS A 148 -6.43 15.69 -19.07
CA CYS A 148 -4.97 15.65 -19.21
C CYS A 148 -4.41 17.06 -19.49
N ARG A 149 -5.08 17.85 -20.33
CA ARG A 149 -4.69 19.23 -20.62
C ARG A 149 -4.81 20.13 -19.38
N PHE A 150 -5.93 20.06 -18.66
CA PHE A 150 -6.13 20.82 -17.43
C PHE A 150 -5.11 20.46 -16.34
N CYS A 151 -4.78 19.18 -16.16
CA CYS A 151 -3.75 18.78 -15.21
C CYS A 151 -2.38 19.32 -15.62
N LYS A 152 -2.07 19.37 -16.92
CA LYS A 152 -0.85 20.02 -17.41
C LYS A 152 -0.84 21.51 -17.06
N ASP A 153 -1.92 22.22 -17.29
CA ASP A 153 -1.98 23.68 -17.02
C ASP A 153 -1.94 24.02 -15.52
N VAL A 154 -2.40 23.12 -14.64
CA VAL A 154 -2.47 23.36 -13.19
C VAL A 154 -1.23 22.88 -12.43
N PHE A 155 -0.62 21.76 -12.86
CA PHE A 155 0.44 21.08 -12.10
C PHE A 155 1.83 21.15 -12.75
N ILE A 156 1.95 21.58 -14.01
CA ILE A 156 3.23 21.77 -14.73
C ILE A 156 3.44 23.25 -14.99
#